data_AF-A0A534KKW4-F1
#
_entry.id   AF-A0A534KKW4-F1
#
_cell.length_a   1.000
_cell.length_b   1.000
_cell.length_c   1.000
_cell.angle_alpha   90.00
_cell.angle_beta   90.00
_cell.angle_gamma   90.00
#
_symmetry.space_group_name_H-M   'P 1'
#
loop_
_entity.id
_entity.type
_entity.pdbx_description
1 polymer ?
#
loop_
_entity_poly.entity_id
_entity_poly.type
_entity_poly.pdbx_seq_one_letter_code
_entity_poly.pdbx_strand_id
1 'polypeptide(L)' 'MLSDWNKTVTKAYGVQYDKFGDFGLQGVSKRSVFVLDRDGIVRYRWVTEDPKVPPDHRRVLEEVKKLAA' A
#
# COMPACT_ATOMS: atom_id res chain seq x y z
N MET A 1 -9.78 -3.68 -11.42
CA MET A 1 -8.37 -4.00 -11.09
C MET A 1 -7.46 -3.08 -11.91
N LEU A 2 -6.32 -2.68 -11.36
CA LEU A 2 -5.33 -1.82 -12.04
C LEU A 2 -4.00 -2.58 -12.17
N SER A 3 -3.20 -2.25 -13.19
CA SER A 3 -1.89 -2.88 -13.45
C SER A 3 -0.77 -1.84 -13.39
N ASP A 4 0.10 -1.95 -12.38
CA ASP A 4 1.38 -1.22 -12.34
C ASP A 4 2.43 -2.00 -13.15
N TRP A 5 2.27 -2.00 -14.48
CA TRP A 5 3.12 -2.77 -15.39
C TRP A 5 4.58 -2.30 -15.33
N ASN A 6 4.79 -0.98 -15.41
CA ASN A 6 6.11 -0.35 -15.44
C ASN A 6 6.77 -0.20 -14.05
N LYS A 7 6.10 -0.64 -12.97
CA LYS A 7 6.61 -0.56 -11.59
C LYS A 7 6.93 0.87 -11.14
N THR A 8 6.27 1.87 -11.73
CA THR A 8 6.52 3.27 -11.39
C THR A 8 5.77 3.66 -10.13
N VAL A 9 4.56 3.13 -9.94
CA VAL A 9 3.71 3.47 -8.79
C VAL A 9 4.25 2.83 -7.51
N THR A 10 4.61 1.54 -7.55
CA THR A 10 5.17 0.84 -6.38
C THR A 10 6.45 1.51 -5.85
N LYS A 11 7.29 2.02 -6.76
CA LYS A 11 8.49 2.80 -6.42
C LYS A 11 8.13 4.16 -5.85
N ALA A 12 7.25 4.90 -6.52
CA ALA A 12 6.83 6.23 -6.08
C ALA A 12 6.21 6.23 -4.67
N TYR A 13 5.47 5.17 -4.33
CA TYR A 13 4.87 4.99 -3.00
C TYR A 13 5.82 4.34 -1.97
N GLY A 14 7.05 3.99 -2.37
CA GLY A 14 8.06 3.39 -1.48
C GLY A 14 7.61 2.05 -0.91
N VAL A 15 6.92 1.23 -1.71
CA VAL A 15 6.36 -0.07 -1.30
C VAL A 15 6.82 -1.21 -2.19
N GLN A 16 7.90 -1.05 -2.95
CA GLN A 16 8.50 -2.17 -3.66
C GLN A 16 9.36 -3.00 -2.69
N TYR A 17 9.31 -4.33 -2.79
CA TYR A 17 10.35 -5.18 -2.21
C TYR A 17 11.64 -5.08 -3.04
N ASP A 18 12.78 -5.09 -2.37
CA ASP A 18 14.09 -5.22 -3.01
C ASP A 18 14.25 -6.64 -3.59
N LYS A 19 13.90 -7.64 -2.79
CA LYS A 19 13.78 -9.05 -3.16
C LYS A 19 12.61 -9.66 -2.42
N PHE A 20 11.75 -10.38 -3.13
CA PHE A 20 10.55 -11.00 -2.57
C PHE A 20 10.63 -12.53 -2.62
N GLY A 21 10.44 -13.15 -1.45
CA GLY A 21 10.45 -14.61 -1.28
C GLY A 21 11.81 -15.26 -1.55
N ASP A 22 11.85 -16.58 -1.43
CA ASP A 22 13.09 -17.36 -1.53
C ASP A 22 13.70 -17.34 -2.94
N PHE A 23 12.86 -17.10 -3.96
CA PHE A 23 13.31 -16.95 -5.36
C PHE A 23 13.82 -15.54 -5.69
N GLY A 24 13.78 -14.60 -4.74
CA GLY A 24 14.32 -13.26 -4.92
C GLY A 24 13.63 -12.44 -6.01
N LEU A 25 12.30 -12.58 -6.16
CA LEU A 25 11.52 -11.88 -7.17
C LEU A 25 11.65 -10.36 -7.01
N GLN A 26 11.76 -9.64 -8.12
CA GLN A 26 11.86 -8.18 -8.15
C GLN A 26 10.55 -7.56 -8.63
N GLY A 27 10.34 -6.28 -8.31
CA GLY A 27 9.16 -5.53 -8.78
C GLY A 27 7.85 -5.92 -8.09
N VAL A 28 7.92 -6.67 -6.98
CA VAL A 28 6.73 -7.06 -6.20
C VAL A 28 6.42 -5.95 -5.21
N SER A 29 5.17 -5.50 -5.18
CA SER A 29 4.70 -4.54 -4.18
C SER A 29 4.45 -5.23 -2.83
N LYS A 30 4.89 -4.59 -1.75
CA LYS A 30 4.47 -4.88 -0.38
C LYS A 30 2.96 -4.78 -0.27
N ARG A 31 2.37 -5.61 0.59
CA ARG A 31 0.97 -5.43 0.95
C ARG A 31 0.84 -4.10 1.69
N SER A 32 -0.02 -3.23 1.18
CA SER A 32 -0.13 -1.86 1.68
C SER A 32 -1.53 -1.31 1.51
N VAL A 33 -1.89 -0.35 2.35
CA VAL A 33 -3.11 0.44 2.28
C VAL A 33 -2.74 1.91 2.46
N PHE A 34 -3.29 2.76 1.61
CA PHE A 34 -3.17 4.20 1.70
C PHE A 34 -4.58 4.79 1.69
N VAL A 35 -4.83 5.77 2.55
CA VAL A 35 -6.05 6.58 2.52
C VAL A 35 -5.66 8.00 2.16
N LEU A 36 -6.30 8.53 1.13
CA LEU A 36 -6.09 9.88 0.62
C LEU A 36 -7.32 10.73 0.92
N ASP A 37 -7.12 12.03 1.11
CA ASP A 37 -8.22 13.00 1.12
C ASP A 37 -8.63 13.41 -0.31
N ARG A 38 -9.55 14.39 -0.40
CA ARG A 38 -10.08 14.88 -1.68
C ARG A 38 -9.06 15.66 -2.51
N ASP A 39 -8.01 16.19 -1.90
CA ASP A 39 -6.92 16.88 -2.57
C ASP A 39 -5.82 15.90 -3.03
N GLY A 40 -6.01 14.60 -2.81
CA GLY A 40 -5.05 13.56 -3.17
C GLY A 40 -3.89 13.44 -2.21
N ILE A 41 -3.97 14.03 -1.01
CA ILE A 41 -2.92 13.93 -0.01
C ILE A 41 -3.10 12.66 0.82
N VAL A 42 -2.04 11.87 0.98
CA VAL A 42 -2.04 10.69 1.86
C VAL A 42 -2.21 11.13 3.32
N ARG A 43 -3.28 10.69 3.97
CA ARG A 43 -3.58 10.95 5.39
C ARG A 43 -3.35 9.75 6.29
N TYR A 44 -3.34 8.55 5.72
CA TYR A 44 -2.98 7.33 6.42
C TYR A 44 -2.20 6.39 5.50
N ARG A 45 -1.21 5.72 6.09
CA ARG A 45 -0.36 4.72 5.44
C ARG A 45 -0.20 3.52 6.35
N TRP A 46 -0.43 2.35 5.78
CA TRP A 46 -0.08 1.06 6.39
C TRP A 46 0.65 0.21 5.36
N VAL A 47 1.78 -0.37 5.77
CA VAL A 47 2.63 -1.24 4.96
C VAL A 47 3.15 -2.36 5.85
N THR A 48 3.26 -3.57 5.32
CA THR A 48 3.84 -4.71 6.03
C THR A 48 4.98 -5.32 5.21
N GLU A 49 5.99 -5.83 5.91
CA GLU A 49 7.06 -6.66 5.33
C GLU A 49 6.62 -8.12 5.18
N ASP A 50 5.63 -8.57 5.96
CA ASP A 50 5.05 -9.91 5.80
C ASP A 50 3.79 -9.82 4.92
N PRO A 51 3.80 -10.37 3.69
CA PRO A 51 2.65 -10.35 2.77
C PRO A 51 1.45 -11.15 3.29
N LYS A 52 1.61 -11.97 4.33
CA LYS A 52 0.55 -12.78 4.95
C LYS A 52 -0.24 -12.01 6.00
N VAL A 53 0.32 -10.93 6.54
CA VAL A 53 -0.34 -10.10 7.56
C VAL A 53 -1.35 -9.16 6.88
N PRO A 54 -2.66 -9.29 7.13
CA PRO A 54 -3.64 -8.36 6.58
C PRO A 54 -3.65 -7.04 7.38
N PRO A 55 -4.11 -5.92 6.78
CA PRO A 55 -4.39 -4.71 7.53
C PRO A 55 -5.55 -4.92 8.52
N ASP A 56 -5.61 -4.11 9.56
CA ASP A 56 -6.84 -3.97 10.35
C ASP A 56 -7.88 -3.16 9.55
N HIS A 57 -8.87 -3.88 9.02
CA HIS A 57 -9.95 -3.31 8.23
C HIS A 57 -10.79 -2.28 9.01
N ARG A 58 -11.01 -2.50 10.32
CA ARG A 58 -11.77 -1.55 11.15
C ARG A 58 -10.99 -0.25 11.28
N ARG A 59 -9.69 -0.34 11.55
CA ARG A 59 -8.84 0.85 11.61
C ARG A 59 -8.79 1.61 10.28
N VAL A 60 -8.63 0.91 9.16
CA VAL A 60 -8.65 1.54 7.82
C VAL A 60 -9.97 2.29 7.59
N LEU A 61 -11.10 1.68 7.93
CA LEU A 61 -12.41 2.31 7.78
C LEU A 61 -12.58 3.55 8.67
N GLU A 62 -12.06 3.52 9.90
CA GLU A 62 -12.04 4.69 10.78
C GLU A 62 -11.25 5.86 10.16
N GLU A 63 -10.08 5.59 9.58
CA GLU A 63 -9.28 6.63 8.92
C GLU A 63 -10.00 7.24 7.71
N VAL A 64 -10.72 6.43 6.93
CA VAL A 64 -11.56 6.93 5.84
C VAL A 64 -12.67 7.85 6.37
N LYS A 65 -13.35 7.45 7.47
CA LYS A 65 -14.45 8.23 8.05
C LYS A 65 -14.02 9.61 8.55
N LYS A 66 -12.79 9.76 9.04
CA LYS A 66 -12.25 11.06 9.48
C LYS A 66 -12.15 12.09 8.34
N LEU A 67 -12.06 11.63 7.10
CA LEU A 67 -11.93 12.49 5.92
C LEU A 67 -13.27 12.74 5.20
N ALA A 68 -14.35 12.13 5.68
CA ALA A 68 -15.68 12.27 5.11
C ALA A 68 -16.49 13.45 5.69
N ALA A 69 -15.90 14.17 6.66
CA ALA A 69 -16.46 15.39 7.25
C ALA A 69 -16.33 16.60 6.32
#